data_AF-A0A2T9ZMR9-F1
#
_entry.id   AF-A0A2T9ZMR9-F1
#
_cell.length_a   1.000
_cell.length_b   1.000
_cell.length_c   1.000
_cell.angle_alpha   90.00
_cell.angle_beta   90.00
_cell.angle_gamma   90.00
#
_symmetry.space_group_name_H-M   'P 1'
#
loop_
_entity.id
_entity.type
_entity.pdbx_description
1 polymer ?
#
loop_
_entity_poly.entity_id
_entity_poly.type
_entity_poly.pdbx_seq_one_letter_code
_entity_poly.pdbx_strand_id
1 'polypeptide(L)'
;MQHISACKLLASLLILSTALASSPVMAKQQGTLQQCQHIKKRIEHFTELRRSGGSSGTMETWKKHRDRYKDQYSDLRCTKWRNKLR
;
A
#
# COMPACT_ATOMS: atom_id res chain seq x y z
N MET A 1 31.80 -34.52 38.30
CA MET A 1 30.54 -33.75 38.15
C MET A 1 30.81 -32.43 37.42
N GLN A 2 30.96 -32.44 36.08
CA GLN A 2 31.29 -31.22 35.30
C GLN A 2 30.49 -31.05 33.99
N HIS A 3 29.52 -31.91 33.67
CA HIS A 3 28.78 -31.83 32.40
C HIS A 3 27.48 -31.02 32.43
N ILE A 4 27.09 -30.46 33.59
CA ILE A 4 25.76 -29.83 33.76
C ILE A 4 25.73 -28.36 33.33
N SER A 5 26.88 -27.67 33.27
CA SER A 5 26.93 -26.21 33.01
C SER A 5 26.84 -25.82 31.53
N ALA A 6 27.20 -26.69 30.59
CA ALA A 6 27.21 -26.36 29.15
C ALA A 6 25.80 -26.28 28.54
N CYS A 7 24.85 -27.11 29.01
CA CYS A 7 23.49 -27.13 28.49
C CYS A 7 22.68 -25.86 28.84
N LYS A 8 22.98 -25.21 29.99
CA LYS A 8 22.24 -23.99 30.39
C LYS A 8 22.61 -22.77 29.53
N LEU A 9 23.86 -22.70 29.07
CA LEU A 9 24.33 -21.60 28.21
C LEU A 9 23.77 -21.70 26.78
N LEU A 10 23.61 -22.91 26.24
CA LEU A 10 23.02 -23.12 24.92
C LEU A 10 21.51 -22.86 24.90
N ALA A 11 20.80 -23.19 25.99
CA ALA A 11 19.36 -22.93 26.09
C ALA A 11 19.01 -21.43 26.16
N SER A 12 19.84 -20.61 26.81
CA SER A 12 19.63 -19.15 26.87
C SER A 12 19.85 -18.44 25.53
N LEU A 13 20.73 -18.97 24.67
CA LEU A 13 21.03 -18.33 23.38
C LEU A 13 19.91 -18.51 22.34
N LEU A 14 19.15 -19.60 22.44
CA LEU A 14 18.07 -19.94 21.51
C LEU A 14 16.79 -19.11 21.72
N ILE A 15 16.54 -18.60 22.92
CA ILE A 15 15.32 -17.83 23.24
C ILE A 15 15.43 -16.38 22.75
N LEU A 16 16.65 -15.85 22.59
CA LEU A 16 16.86 -14.45 22.21
C LEU A 16 16.71 -14.20 20.70
N SER A 17 16.73 -15.24 19.86
CA SER A 17 16.71 -15.10 18.40
C SER A 17 15.30 -14.88 17.81
N THR A 18 14.23 -15.19 18.53
CA THR A 18 12.85 -15.15 17.98
C THR A 18 12.16 -13.78 18.10
N ALA A 19 12.77 -12.80 18.76
CA ALA A 19 12.12 -11.51 19.02
C ALA A 19 12.21 -10.48 17.88
N LEU A 20 12.96 -10.74 16.80
CA LEU A 20 13.25 -9.73 15.76
C LEU A 20 12.40 -9.82 14.48
N ALA A 21 11.48 -10.78 14.35
CA ALA A 21 10.77 -11.03 13.09
C ALA A 21 9.37 -10.38 12.98
N SER A 22 8.95 -9.52 13.92
CA SER A 22 7.70 -8.77 13.79
C SER A 22 7.92 -7.46 13.04
N SER A 23 8.04 -7.53 11.70
CA SER A 23 7.87 -6.33 10.88
C SER A 23 6.46 -5.79 11.13
N PRO A 24 6.29 -4.52 11.54
CA PRO A 24 4.96 -3.96 11.70
C PRO A 24 4.29 -3.93 10.33
N VAL A 25 3.26 -4.76 10.16
CA VAL A 25 2.35 -4.66 9.01
C VAL A 25 1.63 -3.33 9.17
N MET A 26 2.17 -2.29 8.53
CA MET A 26 1.53 -0.98 8.46
C MET A 26 0.19 -1.16 7.75
N ALA A 27 -0.89 -1.20 8.53
CA ALA A 27 -2.23 -1.30 7.98
C ALA A 27 -2.50 -0.07 7.10
N LYS A 28 -2.80 -0.31 5.82
CA LYS A 28 -3.22 0.74 4.88
C LYS A 28 -4.39 1.53 5.47
N GLN A 29 -4.23 2.86 5.57
CA GLN A 29 -5.24 3.75 6.14
C GLN A 29 -6.54 3.71 5.33
N GLN A 30 -7.68 3.76 5.99
CA GLN A 30 -8.98 3.80 5.32
C GLN A 30 -9.32 5.26 4.98
N GLY A 31 -9.40 5.60 3.69
CA GLY A 31 -9.85 6.92 3.26
C GLY A 31 -11.34 7.14 3.49
N THR A 32 -11.73 8.40 3.63
CA THR A 32 -13.14 8.81 3.71
C THR A 32 -13.82 8.70 2.34
N LEU A 33 -15.16 8.67 2.33
CA LEU A 33 -15.94 8.65 1.08
C LEU A 33 -15.57 9.83 0.17
N GLN A 34 -15.46 11.04 0.73
CA GLN A 34 -15.15 12.26 -0.03
C GLN A 34 -13.75 12.20 -0.67
N GLN A 35 -12.74 11.72 0.07
CA GLN A 35 -11.40 11.52 -0.46
C GLN A 35 -11.41 10.55 -1.64
N CYS A 36 -12.09 9.41 -1.48
CA CYS A 36 -12.21 8.41 -2.52
C CYS A 36 -13.01 8.89 -3.74
N GLN A 37 -14.05 9.70 -3.54
CA GLN A 37 -14.79 10.37 -4.61
C GLN A 37 -13.89 11.33 -5.39
N HIS A 38 -13.10 12.15 -4.69
CA HIS A 38 -12.17 13.07 -5.34
C HIS A 38 -11.14 12.31 -6.18
N ILE A 39 -10.50 11.29 -5.61
CA ILE A 39 -9.49 10.49 -6.32
C ILE A 39 -10.11 9.80 -7.54
N LYS A 40 -11.31 9.21 -7.42
CA LYS A 40 -12.04 8.60 -8.55
C LYS A 40 -12.24 9.61 -9.69
N LYS A 41 -12.72 10.81 -9.38
CA LYS A 41 -12.92 11.88 -10.37
C LYS A 41 -11.62 12.26 -11.08
N ARG A 42 -10.49 12.28 -10.38
CA ARG A 42 -9.17 12.53 -11.00
C ARG A 42 -8.77 11.40 -11.94
N ILE A 43 -8.96 10.14 -11.55
CA ILE A 43 -8.70 8.97 -12.41
C ILE A 43 -9.56 9.06 -13.68
N GLU A 44 -10.84 9.38 -13.55
CA GLU A 44 -11.78 9.54 -14.67
C GLU A 44 -11.34 10.68 -15.59
N HIS A 45 -10.99 11.84 -15.03
CA HIS A 45 -10.50 12.99 -15.79
C HIS A 45 -9.27 12.64 -16.66
N PHE A 46 -8.24 12.03 -16.09
CA PHE A 46 -7.06 11.64 -16.88
C PHE A 46 -7.33 10.47 -17.82
N THR A 47 -8.33 9.64 -17.54
CA THR A 47 -8.79 8.61 -18.47
C THR A 47 -9.45 9.25 -19.68
N GLU A 48 -10.29 10.27 -19.47
CA GLU A 48 -10.98 10.99 -20.53
C GLU A 48 -10.00 11.77 -21.41
N LEU A 49 -9.07 12.52 -20.81
CA LEU A 49 -8.02 13.21 -21.57
C LEU A 49 -7.22 12.25 -22.47
N ARG A 50 -6.90 11.06 -21.97
CA ARG A 50 -6.22 10.03 -22.78
C ARG A 50 -7.09 9.49 -23.92
N ARG A 51 -8.41 9.41 -23.72
CA ARG A 51 -9.35 8.97 -24.76
C ARG A 51 -9.55 10.03 -25.83
N SER A 52 -9.56 11.31 -25.46
CA SER A 52 -9.63 12.42 -26.42
C SER A 52 -8.36 12.55 -27.28
N GLY A 53 -7.28 11.87 -26.88
CA GLY A 53 -6.01 11.93 -27.59
C GLY A 53 -5.20 13.18 -27.28
N GLY A 54 -3.96 13.19 -27.76
CA GLY A 54 -3.00 14.26 -27.55
C GLY A 54 -1.62 13.85 -28.07
N SER A 55 -0.62 14.71 -27.88
CA SER A 55 0.76 14.34 -28.20
C SER A 55 1.22 13.15 -27.34
N SER A 56 2.20 12.38 -27.83
CA SER A 56 2.78 11.26 -27.08
C SER A 56 3.27 11.66 -25.69
N GLY A 57 3.94 12.81 -25.57
CA GLY A 57 4.41 13.35 -24.29
C GLY A 57 3.28 13.71 -23.33
N THR A 58 2.20 14.32 -23.86
CA THR A 58 1.01 14.65 -23.09
C THR A 58 0.30 13.39 -22.59
N MET A 59 0.16 12.37 -23.46
CA MET A 59 -0.45 11.10 -23.10
C MET A 59 0.32 10.35 -22.01
N GLU A 60 1.65 10.37 -22.07
CA GLU A 60 2.51 9.77 -21.03
C GLU A 60 2.39 10.52 -19.70
N THR A 61 2.28 11.85 -19.75
CA THR A 61 2.06 12.67 -18.56
C THR A 61 0.73 12.32 -17.89
N TRP A 62 -0.36 12.26 -18.65
CA TRP A 62 -1.67 11.87 -18.14
C TRP A 62 -1.70 10.45 -17.58
N LYS A 63 -0.95 9.52 -18.20
CA LYS A 63 -0.78 8.15 -17.67
C LYS A 63 -0.17 8.19 -16.28
N LYS A 64 0.96 8.88 -16.11
CA LYS A 64 1.65 9.02 -14.81
C LYS A 64 0.74 9.63 -13.74
N HIS A 65 0.00 10.67 -14.07
CA HIS A 65 -0.97 11.26 -13.15
C HIS A 65 -2.07 10.26 -12.77
N ARG A 66 -2.71 9.62 -13.75
CA ARG A 66 -3.75 8.62 -13.51
C ARG A 66 -3.24 7.48 -12.63
N ASP A 67 -2.04 6.98 -12.89
CA ASP A 67 -1.47 5.85 -12.17
C ASP A 67 -1.15 6.26 -10.71
N ARG A 68 -0.63 7.48 -10.47
CA ARG A 68 -0.51 8.03 -9.11
C ARG A 68 -1.85 8.06 -8.35
N TYR A 69 -2.92 8.49 -9.00
CA TYR A 69 -4.25 8.50 -8.35
C TYR A 69 -4.78 7.07 -8.12
N LYS A 70 -4.47 6.10 -8.99
CA LYS A 70 -4.80 4.69 -8.76
C LYS A 70 -4.07 4.13 -7.53
N ASP A 71 -2.80 4.48 -7.37
CA ASP A 71 -2.02 4.08 -6.19
C ASP A 71 -2.64 4.65 -4.92
N GLN A 72 -2.96 5.95 -4.91
CA GLN A 72 -3.67 6.60 -3.80
C GLN A 72 -5.03 5.96 -3.52
N TYR A 73 -5.79 5.59 -4.55
CA TYR A 73 -7.07 4.91 -4.42
C TYR A 73 -6.92 3.54 -3.74
N SER A 74 -5.85 2.80 -4.08
CA SER A 74 -5.49 1.52 -3.47
C SER A 74 -5.01 1.68 -2.03
N ASP A 75 -4.15 2.66 -1.78
CA ASP A 75 -3.58 2.96 -0.46
C ASP A 75 -4.64 3.35 0.55
N LEU A 76 -5.66 4.09 0.12
CA LEU A 76 -6.80 4.48 0.95
C LEU A 76 -7.91 3.42 1.03
N ARG A 77 -7.71 2.24 0.42
CA ARG A 77 -8.70 1.15 0.37
C ARG A 77 -10.07 1.63 -0.12
N CYS A 78 -10.08 2.50 -1.13
CA CYS A 78 -11.30 3.13 -1.63
C CYS A 78 -12.27 2.14 -2.29
N THR A 79 -11.82 0.92 -2.61
CA THR A 79 -12.66 -0.20 -3.05
C THR A 79 -13.78 -0.54 -2.08
N LYS A 80 -13.62 -0.27 -0.78
CA LYS A 80 -14.70 -0.45 0.22
C LYS A 80 -15.89 0.48 -0.03
N TRP A 81 -15.65 1.63 -0.63
CA TRP A 81 -16.70 2.60 -0.96
C TRP A 81 -17.33 2.35 -2.33
N ARG A 82 -16.97 1.28 -3.05
CA ARG A 82 -17.41 1.01 -4.44
C ARG A 82 -18.91 1.19 -4.66
N ASN A 83 -19.75 0.78 -3.70
CA ASN A 83 -21.21 0.91 -3.81
C ASN A 83 -21.71 2.36 -3.72
N LYS A 84 -20.96 3.25 -3.06
CA LYS A 84 -21.27 4.68 -2.90
C LYS A 84 -20.55 5.58 -3.92
N LEU A 85 -19.64 5.01 -4.70
CA LEU A 85 -18.84 5.71 -5.71
C LEU A 85 -19.36 5.52 -7.14
N ARG A 86 -20.50 4.84 -7.30
CA ARG A 86 -21.13 4.63 -8.61
C ARG A 86 -21.53 5.96 -9.24
#